data_AF-A0A8J7YFG5-F1
#
_entry.id   AF-A0A8J7YFG5-F1
#
_cell.length_a   1.000
_cell.length_b   1.000
_cell.length_c   1.000
_cell.angle_alpha   90.00
_cell.angle_beta   90.00
_cell.angle_gamma   90.00
#
_symmetry.space_group_name_H-M   'P 1'
#
loop_
_entity.id
_entity.type
_entity.pdbx_description
1 polymer ?
#
loop_
_entity_poly.entity_id
_entity_poly.type
_entity_poly.pdbx_seq_one_letter_code
_entity_poly.pdbx_strand_id
1 'polypeptide(L)'
;LFKGYYGNAPYCYRCKYGHDFKDSDERMERGCSMDCLEDMLNLIEEHKEELFCIILEGGVMGSAGMIPYPNNYIEEVARKSKEEGILIILDEVATFARLGKYLFSDNEKLKKISKPDIITIGKGITGGYLPLALTMTREEIYSQFLGDFEEHRQFFHGHTYTGNQLLCTSAIATLDILEGDEVFKKIGKKIELLHRSLDRLKELEHVGDIRKRGFMIGIELVKDKNNKEPYPFREKVAYRVAENLLKRGIYMRPIFIIQ
;
A
#
# COMPACT_ATOMS: atom_id res chain seq x y z
N LEU A 1 -16.07 12.82 -13.83
CA LEU A 1 -15.00 11.92 -13.35
C LEU A 1 -13.84 12.02 -14.34
N PHE A 2 -12.61 12.14 -13.86
CA PHE A 2 -11.42 12.30 -14.70
C PHE A 2 -11.11 11.02 -15.49
N LYS A 3 -10.54 11.14 -16.69
CA LYS A 3 -9.99 9.98 -17.42
C LYS A 3 -8.77 9.47 -16.63
N GLY A 4 -8.73 8.16 -16.38
CA GLY A 4 -7.65 7.52 -15.64
C GLY A 4 -6.85 6.56 -16.52
N TYR A 5 -5.55 6.49 -16.27
CA TYR A 5 -4.62 5.54 -16.87
C TYR A 5 -4.13 4.56 -15.80
N TYR A 6 -3.97 3.28 -16.16
CA TYR A 6 -3.71 2.21 -15.20
C TYR A 6 -2.49 1.40 -15.61
N GLY A 7 -1.42 1.48 -14.82
CA GLY A 7 -0.27 0.59 -14.95
C GLY A 7 -0.61 -0.84 -14.51
N ASN A 8 0.19 -1.81 -14.98
CA ASN A 8 0.07 -3.19 -14.51
C ASN A 8 0.53 -3.31 -13.06
N ALA A 9 -0.14 -4.16 -12.28
CA ALA A 9 0.25 -4.44 -10.91
C ALA A 9 1.67 -5.06 -10.88
N PRO A 10 2.60 -4.55 -10.05
CA PRO A 10 3.96 -5.07 -9.96
C PRO A 10 4.01 -6.35 -9.11
N TYR A 11 3.29 -7.38 -9.53
CA TYR A 11 3.15 -8.65 -8.81
C TYR A 11 3.91 -9.79 -9.48
N CYS A 12 5.08 -10.14 -8.94
CA CYS A 12 5.99 -11.09 -9.57
C CYS A 12 5.50 -12.54 -9.58
N TYR A 13 4.72 -12.99 -8.59
CA TYR A 13 4.15 -14.35 -8.61
C TYR A 13 3.16 -14.54 -9.78
N ARG A 14 2.44 -13.47 -10.16
CA ARG A 14 1.52 -13.41 -11.31
C ARG A 14 2.05 -12.46 -12.39
N CYS A 15 3.34 -12.56 -12.70
CA CYS A 15 3.99 -11.60 -13.59
C CYS A 15 3.40 -11.61 -15.01
N LYS A 16 2.90 -10.47 -15.48
CA LYS A 16 2.38 -10.31 -16.85
C LYS A 16 3.46 -10.26 -17.94
N TYR A 17 4.72 -10.09 -17.54
CA TYR A 17 5.87 -9.93 -18.45
C TYR A 17 6.63 -11.24 -18.69
N GLY A 18 6.06 -12.37 -18.27
CA GLY A 18 6.62 -13.70 -18.54
C GLY A 18 7.74 -14.15 -17.60
N HIS A 19 8.08 -13.35 -16.57
CA HIS A 19 9.03 -13.79 -15.54
C HIS A 19 8.42 -14.92 -14.69
N ASP A 20 9.09 -16.06 -14.67
CA ASP A 20 8.67 -17.20 -13.86
C ASP A 20 9.42 -17.24 -12.53
N PHE A 21 8.85 -16.54 -11.55
CA PHE A 21 9.23 -16.66 -10.14
C PHE A 21 8.33 -17.67 -9.45
N LYS A 22 8.93 -18.64 -8.75
CA LYS A 22 8.27 -19.60 -7.88
C LYS A 22 7.40 -18.91 -6.84
N ASP A 23 7.92 -17.88 -6.16
CA ASP A 23 7.22 -17.09 -5.15
C ASP A 23 7.84 -15.70 -5.00
N SER A 24 7.26 -14.87 -4.12
CA SER A 24 7.73 -13.51 -3.87
C SER A 24 9.12 -13.42 -3.25
N ASP A 25 9.58 -14.46 -2.54
CA ASP A 25 10.92 -14.46 -1.93
C ASP A 25 11.99 -14.80 -2.98
N GLU A 26 11.71 -15.72 -3.92
CA GLU A 26 12.63 -16.04 -5.01
C GLU A 26 12.94 -14.80 -5.88
N ARG A 27 11.95 -13.92 -6.08
CA ARG A 27 12.17 -12.62 -6.74
C ARG A 27 13.17 -11.75 -6.00
N MET A 28 13.16 -11.76 -4.67
CA MET A 28 14.11 -10.97 -3.88
C MET A 28 15.54 -11.50 -4.03
N GLU A 29 15.69 -12.82 -4.18
CA GLU A 29 16.98 -13.49 -4.34
C GLU A 29 17.55 -13.34 -5.76
N ARG A 30 16.73 -13.60 -6.79
CA ARG A 30 17.15 -13.56 -8.21
C ARG A 30 17.21 -12.15 -8.79
N GLY A 31 16.49 -11.20 -8.18
CA GLY A 31 16.24 -9.90 -8.79
C GLY A 31 15.20 -9.97 -9.92
N CYS A 32 14.83 -8.80 -10.45
CA CYS A 32 13.84 -8.65 -11.52
C CYS A 32 14.22 -7.43 -12.35
N SER A 33 14.06 -7.50 -13.68
CA SER A 33 14.25 -6.38 -14.62
C SER A 33 13.24 -5.24 -14.42
N MET A 34 12.13 -5.51 -13.71
CA MET A 34 11.07 -4.57 -13.42
C MET A 34 10.41 -3.97 -14.67
N ASP A 35 10.06 -4.78 -15.65
CA ASP A 35 9.34 -4.33 -16.87
C ASP A 35 8.01 -3.63 -16.53
N CYS A 36 7.35 -4.05 -15.43
CA CYS A 36 6.18 -3.35 -14.87
C CYS A 36 6.45 -1.90 -14.41
N LEU A 37 7.69 -1.57 -14.07
CA LEU A 37 8.10 -0.20 -13.76
C LEU A 37 8.34 0.55 -15.07
N GLU A 38 9.07 -0.05 -16.02
CA GLU A 38 9.30 0.56 -17.33
C GLU A 38 7.98 0.93 -18.03
N ASP A 39 7.00 0.02 -18.03
CA ASP A 39 5.65 0.31 -18.54
C ASP A 39 4.97 1.47 -17.81
N MET A 40 5.11 1.56 -16.48
CA MET A 40 4.55 2.68 -15.72
C MET A 40 5.25 4.00 -16.07
N LEU A 41 6.58 3.99 -16.23
CA LEU A 41 7.34 5.16 -16.63
C LEU A 41 6.98 5.61 -18.06
N ASN A 42 6.78 4.67 -18.97
CA ASN A 42 6.34 4.94 -20.34
C ASN A 42 4.91 5.51 -20.36
N LEU A 43 4.01 4.98 -19.54
CA LEU A 43 2.64 5.49 -19.40
C LEU A 43 2.63 6.93 -18.88
N ILE A 44 3.52 7.25 -17.92
CA ILE A 44 3.69 8.63 -17.43
C ILE A 44 4.20 9.54 -18.56
N GLU A 45 5.21 9.09 -19.31
CA GLU A 45 5.79 9.86 -20.42
C GLU A 45 4.77 10.12 -21.53
N GLU A 46 4.00 9.11 -21.92
CA GLU A 46 2.99 9.20 -22.99
C GLU A 46 1.88 10.20 -22.66
N HIS A 47 1.48 10.27 -21.39
CA HIS A 47 0.32 11.07 -20.95
C HIS A 47 0.70 12.30 -20.11
N LYS A 48 1.97 12.69 -20.06
CA LYS A 48 2.46 13.73 -19.14
C LYS A 48 1.75 15.09 -19.27
N GLU A 49 1.29 15.45 -20.47
CA GLU A 49 0.63 16.73 -20.71
C GLU A 49 -0.82 16.79 -20.16
N GLU A 50 -1.43 15.64 -19.87
CA GLU A 50 -2.81 15.54 -19.37
C GLU A 50 -2.91 14.95 -17.94
N LEU A 51 -1.82 14.43 -17.40
CA LEU A 51 -1.78 13.89 -16.04
C LEU A 51 -1.61 15.01 -15.00
N PHE A 52 -2.63 15.17 -14.15
CA PHE A 52 -2.52 16.06 -12.98
C PHE A 52 -1.95 15.34 -11.74
N CYS A 53 -2.11 14.02 -11.63
CA CYS A 53 -1.50 13.25 -10.55
C CYS A 53 -1.30 11.77 -10.89
N ILE A 54 -0.41 11.14 -10.12
CA ILE A 54 -0.24 9.69 -10.00
C ILE A 54 -0.64 9.31 -8.56
N ILE A 55 -1.39 8.22 -8.39
CA ILE A 55 -1.76 7.68 -7.08
C ILE A 55 -1.28 6.24 -6.93
N LEU A 56 -0.61 5.93 -5.81
CA LEU A 56 -0.15 4.58 -5.45
C LEU A 56 -0.45 4.30 -3.98
N GLU A 57 -0.68 3.04 -3.61
CA GLU A 57 -0.69 2.65 -2.20
C GLU A 57 0.74 2.67 -1.63
N GLY A 58 0.88 3.01 -0.35
CA GLY A 58 2.16 3.17 0.37
C GLY A 58 2.94 1.87 0.57
N GLY A 59 3.60 1.38 -0.48
CA GLY A 59 4.53 0.24 -0.39
C GLY A 59 3.89 -1.14 -0.36
N VAL A 60 2.57 -1.25 -0.13
CA VAL A 60 1.79 -2.49 -0.26
C VAL A 60 0.41 -2.19 -0.83
N MET A 61 0.01 -2.88 -1.90
CA MET A 61 -1.36 -2.87 -2.40
C MET A 61 -2.23 -3.76 -1.51
N GLY A 62 -3.04 -3.16 -0.63
CA GLY A 62 -3.78 -3.88 0.40
C GLY A 62 -4.90 -4.74 -0.19
N SER A 63 -5.85 -4.12 -0.89
CA SER A 63 -7.03 -4.82 -1.40
C SER A 63 -6.73 -5.72 -2.61
N ALA A 64 -5.60 -5.51 -3.30
CA ALA A 64 -5.12 -6.43 -4.32
C ALA A 64 -4.58 -7.75 -3.73
N GLY A 65 -4.58 -7.89 -2.41
CA GLY A 65 -4.12 -9.09 -1.70
C GLY A 65 -2.75 -8.91 -1.06
N MET A 66 -2.50 -7.76 -0.41
CA MET A 66 -1.27 -7.48 0.33
C MET A 66 -0.01 -7.61 -0.53
N ILE A 67 -0.04 -7.11 -1.76
CA ILE A 67 1.06 -7.21 -2.73
C ILE A 67 2.08 -6.09 -2.45
N PRO A 68 3.30 -6.37 -1.96
CA PRO A 68 4.31 -5.34 -1.77
C PRO A 68 4.78 -4.80 -3.12
N TYR A 69 4.97 -3.49 -3.20
CA TYR A 69 5.70 -2.91 -4.32
C TYR A 69 7.15 -3.39 -4.29
N PRO A 70 7.75 -3.72 -5.45
CA PRO A 70 9.19 -3.99 -5.57
C PRO A 70 10.01 -2.84 -4.96
N ASN A 71 11.16 -3.18 -4.36
CA ASN A 71 12.11 -2.16 -3.88
C ASN A 71 12.45 -1.18 -5.01
N ASN A 72 12.45 0.12 -4.69
CA ASN A 72 12.68 1.24 -5.60
C ASN A 72 11.54 1.54 -6.61
N TYR A 73 10.47 0.74 -6.68
CA TYR A 73 9.39 1.01 -7.64
C TYR A 73 8.73 2.38 -7.41
N ILE A 74 8.31 2.65 -6.17
CA ILE A 74 7.61 3.91 -5.83
C ILE A 74 8.60 5.08 -5.93
N GLU A 75 9.85 4.88 -5.53
CA GLU A 75 10.90 5.89 -5.63
C GLU A 75 11.16 6.32 -7.07
N GLU A 76 11.22 5.38 -8.02
CA GLU A 76 11.42 5.69 -9.44
C GLU A 76 10.19 6.36 -10.07
N VAL A 77 8.98 5.91 -9.72
CA VAL A 77 7.75 6.60 -10.15
C VAL A 77 7.71 8.02 -9.59
N ALA A 78 8.07 8.22 -8.32
CA ALA A 78 8.14 9.55 -7.70
C ALA A 78 9.20 10.45 -8.34
N ARG A 79 10.35 9.88 -8.75
CA ARG A 79 11.39 10.60 -9.49
C ARG A 79 10.85 11.07 -10.84
N LYS A 80 10.23 10.19 -11.62
CA LYS A 80 9.65 10.53 -12.92
C LYS A 80 8.52 11.56 -12.79
N SER A 81 7.66 11.40 -11.78
CA SER A 81 6.61 12.37 -11.44
C SER A 81 7.19 13.76 -11.19
N LYS A 82 8.33 13.85 -10.50
CA LYS A 82 9.02 15.13 -10.27
C LYS A 82 9.56 15.73 -11.56
N GLU A 83 10.17 14.93 -12.42
CA GLU A 83 10.76 15.36 -13.69
C GLU A 83 9.71 15.95 -14.64
N GLU A 84 8.52 15.34 -14.69
CA GLU A 84 7.42 15.79 -15.55
C GLU A 84 6.48 16.82 -14.88
N GLY A 85 6.77 17.27 -13.64
CA GLY A 85 5.92 18.24 -12.93
C GLY A 85 4.54 17.70 -12.52
N ILE A 86 4.38 16.38 -12.44
CA ILE A 86 3.14 15.69 -12.07
C ILE A 86 3.10 15.48 -10.55
N LEU A 87 1.93 15.66 -9.93
CA LEU A 87 1.75 15.39 -8.50
C LEU A 87 1.76 13.89 -8.22
N ILE A 88 2.31 13.47 -7.09
CA ILE A 88 2.16 12.10 -6.59
C ILE A 88 1.43 12.09 -5.24
N ILE A 89 0.38 11.27 -5.20
CA ILE A 89 -0.39 10.96 -4.01
C ILE A 89 0.04 9.57 -3.54
N LEU A 90 0.45 9.47 -2.27
CA LEU A 90 0.68 8.17 -1.65
C LEU A 90 -0.46 7.86 -0.68
N ASP A 91 -1.22 6.83 -1.00
CA ASP A 91 -2.29 6.33 -0.15
C ASP A 91 -1.68 5.47 0.97
N GLU A 92 -1.57 6.07 2.15
CA GLU A 92 -1.07 5.44 3.36
C GLU A 92 -2.19 5.06 4.34
N VAL A 93 -3.44 5.03 3.88
CA VAL A 93 -4.60 4.70 4.71
C VAL A 93 -4.44 3.33 5.35
N ALA A 94 -3.94 2.33 4.62
CA ALA A 94 -3.71 0.98 5.15
C ALA A 94 -2.34 0.80 5.81
N THR A 95 -1.34 1.57 5.39
CA THR A 95 0.07 1.33 5.70
C THR A 95 0.55 2.12 6.91
N PHE A 96 -0.18 3.16 7.33
CA PHE A 96 0.11 3.95 8.53
C PHE A 96 0.33 3.05 9.75
N ALA A 97 1.52 3.15 10.34
CA ALA A 97 2.02 2.35 11.46
C ALA A 97 2.04 0.81 11.24
N ARG A 98 1.70 0.32 10.04
CA ARG A 98 1.52 -1.12 9.77
C ARG A 98 2.77 -1.81 9.26
N LEU A 99 3.65 -1.05 8.61
CA LEU A 99 4.87 -1.57 7.96
C LEU A 99 6.09 -1.59 8.88
N GLY A 100 5.92 -1.36 10.19
CA GLY A 100 7.04 -1.25 11.14
C GLY A 100 7.57 0.17 11.31
N LYS A 101 6.88 1.17 10.76
CA LYS A 101 7.16 2.60 10.87
C LYS A 101 5.88 3.41 10.66
N TYR A 102 5.88 4.71 10.98
CA TYR A 102 4.72 5.59 10.79
C TYR A 102 4.23 5.60 9.35
N LEU A 103 5.11 5.94 8.41
CA LEU A 103 4.79 6.14 7.01
C LEU A 103 5.78 5.35 6.13
N PHE A 104 5.31 4.70 5.08
CA PHE A 104 6.16 4.19 4.01
C PHE A 104 6.99 5.33 3.38
N SER A 105 6.37 6.48 3.17
CA SER A 105 6.97 7.68 2.59
C SER A 105 8.09 8.30 3.43
N ASP A 106 8.18 7.95 4.71
CA ASP A 106 9.33 8.27 5.56
C ASP A 106 10.54 7.40 5.14
N ASN A 107 11.14 7.75 4.00
CA ASN A 107 12.36 7.15 3.48
C ASN A 107 13.23 8.20 2.79
N GLU A 108 14.55 8.04 2.88
CA GLU A 108 15.53 9.05 2.44
C GLU A 108 15.50 9.35 0.95
N LYS A 109 15.13 8.38 0.10
CA LYS A 109 15.07 8.59 -1.35
C LYS A 109 13.92 9.52 -1.72
N LEU A 110 12.74 9.30 -1.14
CA LEU A 110 11.56 10.16 -1.35
C LEU A 110 11.75 11.55 -0.74
N LYS A 111 12.32 11.65 0.46
CA LYS A 111 12.65 12.93 1.09
C LYS A 111 13.60 13.78 0.24
N LYS A 112 14.66 13.18 -0.31
CA LYS A 112 15.65 13.88 -1.16
C LYS A 112 15.04 14.55 -2.39
N ILE A 113 13.97 13.97 -2.93
CA ILE A 113 13.27 14.55 -4.07
C ILE A 113 12.02 15.35 -3.67
N SER A 114 11.78 15.54 -2.37
CA SER A 114 10.58 16.20 -1.86
C SER A 114 9.30 15.55 -2.39
N LYS A 115 9.19 14.22 -2.29
CA LYS A 115 7.97 13.46 -2.59
C LYS A 115 7.54 12.59 -1.39
N PRO A 116 6.27 12.17 -1.28
CA PRO A 116 5.13 12.52 -2.14
C PRO A 116 4.69 13.99 -1.97
N ASP A 117 3.78 14.45 -2.83
CA ASP A 117 3.20 15.79 -2.74
C ASP A 117 1.95 15.80 -1.83
N ILE A 118 1.22 14.69 -1.82
CA ILE A 118 0.04 14.47 -0.98
C ILE A 118 0.14 13.08 -0.33
N ILE A 119 -0.26 12.97 0.93
CA ILE A 119 -0.40 11.71 1.67
C ILE A 119 -1.83 11.60 2.16
N THR A 120 -2.48 10.45 1.95
CA THR A 120 -3.76 10.14 2.59
C THR A 120 -3.55 9.16 3.73
N ILE A 121 -4.20 9.42 4.87
CA ILE A 121 -4.13 8.60 6.09
C ILE A 121 -5.55 8.36 6.59
N GLY A 122 -5.80 7.19 7.16
CA GLY A 122 -7.04 6.86 7.85
C GLY A 122 -6.82 5.66 8.76
N LYS A 123 -7.83 4.81 8.93
CA LYS A 123 -7.77 3.52 9.66
C LYS A 123 -7.00 3.58 10.98
N GLY A 124 -5.68 3.32 10.93
CA GLY A 124 -4.80 3.25 12.08
C GLY A 124 -4.55 4.57 12.80
N ILE A 125 -4.87 5.73 12.19
CA ILE A 125 -4.64 7.05 12.81
C ILE A 125 -5.37 7.23 14.15
N THR A 126 -6.50 6.55 14.35
CA THR A 126 -7.28 6.53 15.60
C THR A 126 -7.14 5.21 16.37
N GLY A 127 -6.15 4.38 16.02
CA GLY A 127 -6.02 3.03 16.57
C GLY A 127 -7.15 2.08 16.15
N GLY A 128 -8.01 2.49 15.22
CA GLY A 128 -9.21 1.76 14.81
C GLY A 128 -10.43 2.03 15.68
N TYR A 129 -10.40 3.03 16.57
CA TYR A 129 -11.51 3.32 17.48
C TYR A 129 -12.59 4.21 16.85
N LEU A 130 -12.19 5.17 16.01
CA LEU A 130 -13.10 6.17 15.43
C LEU A 130 -12.75 6.52 13.98
N PRO A 131 -13.72 6.98 13.16
CA PRO A 131 -13.50 7.20 11.73
C PRO A 131 -12.88 8.59 11.43
N LEU A 132 -11.56 8.71 11.57
CA LEU A 132 -10.80 9.89 11.12
C LEU A 132 -10.00 9.56 9.86
N ALA A 133 -9.90 10.53 8.95
CA ALA A 133 -8.98 10.52 7.84
C ALA A 133 -8.27 11.88 7.73
N LEU A 134 -7.06 11.88 7.17
CA LEU A 134 -6.24 13.06 6.92
C LEU A 134 -5.80 13.05 5.45
N THR A 135 -5.80 14.22 4.83
CA THR A 135 -5.10 14.47 3.56
C THR A 135 -4.04 15.52 3.87
N MET A 136 -2.79 15.10 3.91
CA MET A 136 -1.65 15.98 4.16
C MET A 136 -1.07 16.42 2.81
N THR A 137 -0.79 17.71 2.67
CA THR A 137 -0.21 18.27 1.44
C THR A 137 1.07 19.02 1.75
N ARG A 138 1.87 19.25 0.72
CA ARG A 138 2.96 20.20 0.74
C ARG A 138 2.48 21.65 0.81
N GLU A 139 3.34 22.52 1.37
CA GLU A 139 3.11 23.96 1.44
C GLU A 139 2.99 24.57 0.04
N GLU A 140 3.78 24.06 -0.90
CA GLU A 140 3.78 24.49 -2.29
C GLU A 140 2.40 24.27 -2.96
N ILE A 141 1.68 23.20 -2.60
CA ILE A 141 0.30 22.99 -3.04
C ILE A 141 -0.65 23.92 -2.30
N TYR A 142 -0.56 23.99 -0.97
CA TYR A 142 -1.44 24.81 -0.14
C TYR A 142 -1.42 26.29 -0.57
N SER A 143 -0.24 26.85 -0.81
CA SER A 143 -0.03 28.22 -1.26
C SER A 143 -0.69 28.56 -2.61
N GLN A 144 -1.01 27.58 -3.46
CA GLN A 144 -1.77 27.82 -4.68
C GLN A 144 -3.20 28.27 -4.40
N PHE A 145 -3.74 27.94 -3.22
CA PHE A 145 -5.09 28.28 -2.78
C PHE A 145 -5.16 29.57 -1.96
N LEU A 146 -4.02 30.21 -1.68
CA LEU A 146 -3.94 31.50 -0.99
C LEU A 146 -4.06 32.66 -1.99
N GLY A 147 -4.86 33.66 -1.66
CA GLY A 147 -5.05 34.88 -2.44
C GLY A 147 -6.14 35.76 -1.83
N ASP A 148 -6.41 36.90 -2.44
CA ASP A 148 -7.54 37.73 -2.01
C ASP A 148 -8.88 36.99 -2.25
N PHE A 149 -9.89 37.30 -1.45
CA PHE A 149 -11.19 36.59 -1.51
C PHE A 149 -11.86 36.68 -2.89
N GLU A 150 -11.63 37.78 -3.61
CA GLU A 150 -12.14 38.03 -4.96
C GLU A 150 -11.45 37.18 -6.04
N GLU A 151 -10.26 36.64 -5.77
CA GLU A 151 -9.55 35.76 -6.72
C GLU A 151 -10.15 34.34 -6.76
N HIS A 152 -11.05 34.00 -5.83
CA HIS A 152 -11.72 32.70 -5.74
C HIS A 152 -10.77 31.49 -5.72
N ARG A 153 -9.57 31.65 -5.13
CA ARG A 153 -8.53 30.62 -5.09
C ARG A 153 -8.73 29.58 -3.98
N GLN A 154 -9.64 29.81 -3.05
CA GLN A 154 -9.89 28.88 -1.94
C GLN A 154 -10.41 27.53 -2.44
N PHE A 155 -9.99 26.45 -1.76
CA PHE A 155 -10.55 25.13 -2.01
C PHE A 155 -11.93 25.03 -1.36
N PHE A 156 -13.00 25.16 -2.15
CA PHE A 156 -14.39 25.08 -1.70
C PHE A 156 -14.80 23.65 -1.31
N HIS A 157 -14.25 23.17 -0.21
CA HIS A 157 -14.48 21.82 0.30
C HIS A 157 -14.48 21.80 1.83
N GLY A 158 -15.49 21.16 2.40
CA GLY A 158 -15.62 20.98 3.85
C GLY A 158 -16.86 20.16 4.17
N HIS A 159 -16.73 19.23 5.11
CA HIS A 159 -17.84 18.40 5.57
C HIS A 159 -18.24 18.77 7.00
N THR A 160 -19.48 18.47 7.39
CA THR A 160 -20.07 18.84 8.69
C THR A 160 -19.21 18.44 9.90
N TYR A 161 -18.49 17.31 9.80
CA TYR A 161 -17.67 16.77 10.89
C TYR A 161 -16.16 16.96 10.69
N THR A 162 -15.73 17.79 9.74
CA THR A 162 -14.31 18.11 9.56
C THR A 162 -13.73 18.64 10.87
N GLY A 163 -12.66 18.01 11.37
CA GLY A 163 -11.99 18.42 12.61
C GLY A 163 -12.75 18.09 13.91
N ASN A 164 -13.65 17.09 13.89
CA ASN A 164 -14.38 16.68 15.09
C ASN A 164 -13.44 16.31 16.25
N GLN A 165 -13.67 16.91 17.42
CA GLN A 165 -12.78 16.80 18.57
C GLN A 165 -12.67 15.38 19.12
N LEU A 166 -13.74 14.57 19.11
CA LEU A 166 -13.68 13.18 19.58
C LEU A 166 -12.77 12.33 18.68
N LEU A 167 -12.87 12.54 17.36
CA LEU A 167 -11.99 11.89 16.39
C LEU A 167 -10.53 12.31 16.63
N CYS A 168 -10.27 13.61 16.79
CA CYS A 168 -8.93 14.15 17.01
C CYS A 168 -8.32 13.68 18.35
N THR A 169 -9.09 13.64 19.44
CA THR A 169 -8.61 13.13 20.73
C THR A 169 -8.18 11.66 20.62
N SER A 170 -8.96 10.82 19.92
CA SER A 170 -8.59 9.42 19.67
C SER A 170 -7.31 9.29 18.84
N ALA A 171 -7.10 10.21 17.89
CA ALA A 171 -5.88 10.23 17.08
C ALA A 171 -4.65 10.67 17.89
N ILE A 172 -4.76 11.74 18.70
CA ILE A 172 -3.69 12.21 19.58
C ILE A 172 -3.25 11.09 20.53
N ALA A 173 -4.19 10.44 21.21
CA ALA A 173 -3.86 9.33 22.10
C ALA A 173 -3.19 8.14 21.38
N THR A 174 -3.54 7.91 20.11
CA THR A 174 -2.86 6.88 19.29
C THR A 174 -1.43 7.28 18.98
N LEU A 175 -1.17 8.54 18.63
CA LEU A 175 0.17 9.06 18.37
C LEU A 175 1.03 9.01 19.64
N ASP A 176 0.49 9.42 20.80
CA ASP A 176 1.19 9.35 22.08
C ASP A 176 1.67 7.92 22.40
N ILE A 177 0.83 6.91 22.14
CA ILE A 177 1.19 5.49 22.30
C ILE A 177 2.31 5.10 21.33
N LEU A 178 2.21 5.49 20.06
CA LEU A 178 3.22 5.15 19.05
C LEU A 178 4.59 5.78 19.36
N GLU A 179 4.60 7.01 19.88
CA GLU A 179 5.82 7.74 20.26
C GLU A 179 6.42 7.23 21.57
N GLY A 180 5.62 7.10 22.63
CA GLY A 180 6.10 6.82 23.99
C GLY A 180 6.57 5.38 24.23
N ASP A 181 6.06 4.40 23.49
CA ASP A 181 6.25 2.98 23.82
C ASP A 181 7.43 2.28 23.10
N GLU A 182 8.28 3.02 22.37
CA GLU A 182 9.26 2.43 21.43
C GLU A 182 8.60 1.37 20.51
N VAL A 183 7.34 1.59 20.11
CA VAL A 183 6.49 0.56 19.48
C VAL A 183 7.18 -0.06 18.29
N PHE A 184 7.74 0.76 17.39
CA PHE A 184 8.39 0.31 16.17
C PHE A 184 9.59 -0.61 16.42
N LYS A 185 10.39 -0.33 17.45
CA LYS A 185 11.51 -1.18 17.86
C LYS A 185 11.03 -2.52 18.44
N LYS A 186 9.98 -2.50 19.27
CA LYS A 186 9.38 -3.71 19.85
C LYS A 186 8.72 -4.60 18.78
N ILE A 187 8.05 -4.01 17.79
CA ILE A 187 7.36 -4.78 16.75
C ILE A 187 8.31 -5.34 15.69
N GLY A 188 9.49 -4.74 15.46
CA GLY A 188 10.48 -5.29 14.51
C GLY A 188 10.79 -6.76 14.78
N LYS A 189 11.11 -7.12 16.03
CA LYS A 189 11.34 -8.52 16.44
C LYS A 189 10.10 -9.41 16.25
N LYS A 190 8.89 -8.86 16.43
CA LYS A 190 7.64 -9.60 16.24
C LYS A 190 7.34 -9.83 14.75
N ILE A 191 7.65 -8.85 13.89
CA ILE A 191 7.54 -8.94 12.44
C ILE A 191 8.45 -10.06 11.93
N GLU A 192 9.73 -10.06 12.32
CA GLU A 192 10.69 -11.11 11.95
C GLU A 192 10.23 -12.50 12.40
N LEU A 193 9.79 -12.62 13.66
CA LEU A 193 9.26 -13.88 14.18
C LEU A 193 8.03 -14.35 13.38
N LEU A 194 7.11 -13.45 13.07
CA LEU A 194 5.91 -13.76 12.30
C LEU A 194 6.26 -14.22 10.88
N HIS A 195 7.15 -13.50 10.20
CA HIS A 195 7.59 -13.84 8.84
C HIS A 195 8.18 -15.25 8.80
N ARG A 196 9.16 -15.53 9.66
CA ARG A 196 9.79 -16.87 9.76
C ARG A 196 8.80 -17.97 10.13
N SER A 197 7.83 -17.68 11.00
CA SER A 197 6.83 -18.66 11.43
C SER A 197 5.86 -19.06 10.31
N LEU A 198 5.68 -18.20 9.31
CA LEU A 198 4.80 -18.44 8.17
C LEU A 198 5.51 -19.18 7.03
N ASP A 199 6.85 -19.17 6.97
CA ASP A 199 7.60 -19.81 5.87
C ASP A 199 7.35 -21.32 5.77
N ARG A 200 7.08 -22.00 6.90
CA ARG A 200 6.67 -23.43 6.88
C ARG A 200 5.40 -23.69 6.07
N LEU A 201 4.53 -22.69 5.90
CA LEU A 201 3.31 -22.84 5.11
C LEU A 201 3.62 -22.96 3.61
N LYS A 202 4.81 -22.55 3.17
CA LYS A 202 5.27 -22.76 1.79
C LYS A 202 5.45 -24.24 1.43
N GLU A 203 5.49 -25.14 2.40
CA GLU A 203 5.56 -26.58 2.13
C GLU A 203 4.19 -27.16 1.78
N LEU A 204 3.10 -26.45 2.08
CA LEU A 204 1.74 -26.90 1.83
C LEU A 204 1.42 -26.85 0.32
N GLU A 205 0.75 -27.90 -0.14
CA GLU A 205 0.38 -28.12 -1.55
C GLU A 205 -0.41 -26.95 -2.14
N HIS A 206 -1.37 -26.42 -1.39
CA HIS A 206 -2.28 -25.37 -1.86
C HIS A 206 -1.79 -23.95 -1.57
N VAL A 207 -0.57 -23.78 -1.04
CA VAL A 207 0.02 -22.44 -0.81
C VAL A 207 0.94 -22.11 -1.97
N GLY A 208 0.49 -21.16 -2.80
CA GLY A 208 1.20 -20.69 -3.97
C GLY A 208 2.28 -19.67 -3.64
N ASP A 209 1.90 -18.62 -2.91
CA ASP A 209 2.80 -17.53 -2.54
C ASP A 209 2.53 -17.03 -1.11
N ILE A 210 3.58 -16.59 -0.43
CA ILE A 210 3.51 -15.88 0.84
C ILE A 210 4.30 -14.58 0.69
N ARG A 211 3.59 -13.47 0.49
CA ARG A 211 4.21 -12.13 0.43
C ARG A 211 4.04 -11.40 1.74
N LYS A 212 5.10 -10.69 2.14
CA LYS A 212 5.27 -10.15 3.49
C LYS A 212 5.87 -8.75 3.42
N ARG A 213 5.26 -7.78 4.11
CA ARG A 213 5.89 -6.49 4.43
C ARG A 213 5.34 -5.94 5.75
N GLY A 214 6.20 -5.82 6.76
CA GLY A 214 5.76 -5.51 8.12
C GLY A 214 4.68 -6.49 8.59
N PHE A 215 3.56 -5.98 9.10
CA PHE A 215 2.40 -6.82 9.45
C PHE A 215 1.38 -7.01 8.32
N MET A 216 1.65 -6.51 7.11
CA MET A 216 0.81 -6.77 5.94
C MET A 216 1.32 -8.02 5.24
N ILE A 217 0.52 -9.09 5.28
CA ILE A 217 0.90 -10.42 4.80
C ILE A 217 -0.25 -11.00 4.00
N GLY A 218 0.07 -11.53 2.83
CA GLY A 218 -0.86 -12.28 1.99
C GLY A 218 -0.38 -13.71 1.79
N ILE A 219 -1.30 -14.67 1.92
CA ILE A 219 -1.08 -16.09 1.59
C ILE A 219 -2.02 -16.41 0.43
N GLU A 220 -1.47 -16.63 -0.76
CA GLU A 220 -2.26 -16.96 -1.95
C GLU A 220 -2.44 -18.46 -2.06
N LEU A 221 -3.70 -18.88 -2.16
CA LEU A 221 -4.06 -20.27 -2.34
C LEU A 221 -4.20 -20.59 -3.82
N VAL A 222 -3.61 -21.70 -4.25
CA VAL A 222 -3.65 -22.19 -5.63
C VAL A 222 -4.03 -23.66 -5.65
N LYS A 223 -4.73 -24.07 -6.70
CA LYS A 223 -5.17 -25.44 -6.92
C LYS A 223 -3.98 -26.33 -7.30
N ASP A 224 -3.11 -25.82 -8.16
CA ASP A 224 -1.84 -26.44 -8.50
C ASP A 224 -0.73 -25.41 -8.39
N LYS A 225 0.30 -25.76 -7.62
CA LYS A 225 1.42 -24.88 -7.30
C LYS A 225 2.42 -24.76 -8.43
N ASN A 226 2.56 -25.79 -9.27
CA ASN A 226 3.55 -25.83 -10.35
C ASN A 226 3.17 -24.87 -11.47
N ASN A 227 1.89 -24.85 -11.83
CA ASN A 227 1.35 -23.97 -12.88
C ASN A 227 0.64 -22.73 -12.31
N LYS A 228 0.58 -22.61 -10.97
CA LYS A 228 -0.09 -21.52 -10.23
C LYS A 228 -1.60 -21.44 -10.53
N GLU A 229 -2.25 -22.52 -10.94
CA GLU A 229 -3.69 -22.53 -11.29
C GLU A 229 -4.52 -21.98 -10.10
N PRO A 230 -5.27 -20.88 -10.26
CA PRO A 230 -6.11 -20.37 -9.19
C PRO A 230 -7.34 -21.26 -8.98
N TYR A 231 -7.86 -21.28 -7.76
CA TYR A 231 -9.17 -21.88 -7.53
C TYR A 231 -10.30 -21.04 -8.17
N PRO A 232 -11.35 -21.68 -8.71
CA PRO A 232 -12.54 -20.96 -9.18
C PRO A 232 -13.21 -20.13 -8.06
N PHE A 233 -13.69 -18.93 -8.39
CA PHE A 233 -14.34 -18.01 -7.44
C PHE A 233 -15.43 -18.67 -6.58
N ARG A 234 -16.28 -19.48 -7.24
CA ARG A 234 -17.41 -20.17 -6.62
C ARG A 234 -17.00 -21.14 -5.50
N GLU A 235 -15.75 -21.61 -5.48
CA GLU A 235 -15.30 -22.59 -4.49
C GLU A 235 -15.02 -21.98 -3.12
N LYS A 236 -14.77 -20.66 -3.05
CA LYS A 236 -14.57 -19.91 -1.81
C LYS A 236 -13.50 -20.53 -0.89
N VAL A 237 -12.43 -21.11 -1.45
CA VAL A 237 -11.40 -21.83 -0.69
C VAL A 237 -10.79 -21.03 0.46
N ALA A 238 -10.55 -19.74 0.25
CA ALA A 238 -10.02 -18.87 1.29
C ALA A 238 -11.02 -18.63 2.44
N TYR A 239 -12.33 -18.67 2.16
CA TYR A 239 -13.36 -18.64 3.21
C TYR A 239 -13.42 -19.95 3.98
N ARG A 240 -13.20 -21.10 3.33
CA ARG A 240 -13.07 -22.39 4.05
C ARG A 240 -11.90 -22.37 5.03
N VAL A 241 -10.77 -21.76 4.64
CA VAL A 241 -9.64 -21.52 5.56
C VAL A 241 -10.06 -20.60 6.71
N ALA A 242 -10.72 -19.48 6.40
CA ALA A 242 -11.21 -18.54 7.41
C ALA A 242 -12.19 -19.19 8.42
N GLU A 243 -13.13 -20.02 7.96
CA GLU A 243 -14.05 -20.77 8.81
C GLU A 243 -13.31 -21.75 9.74
N ASN A 244 -12.29 -22.43 9.22
CA ASN A 244 -11.46 -23.33 10.03
C ASN A 244 -10.59 -22.58 11.05
N LEU A 245 -10.10 -21.39 10.70
CA LEU A 245 -9.40 -20.50 11.64
C LEU A 245 -10.36 -19.98 12.72
N LEU A 246 -11.59 -19.62 12.34
CA LEU A 246 -12.60 -19.13 13.28
C LEU A 246 -13.00 -20.19 14.31
N LYS A 247 -13.12 -21.46 13.89
CA LYS A 247 -13.31 -22.61 14.80
C LYS A 247 -12.16 -22.78 15.81
N ARG A 248 -10.99 -22.20 15.52
CA ARG A 248 -9.79 -22.20 16.38
C ARG A 248 -9.61 -20.87 17.13
N GLY A 249 -10.60 -19.99 17.11
CA GLY A 249 -10.55 -18.70 17.80
C GLY A 249 -9.78 -17.61 17.05
N ILE A 250 -9.52 -17.77 15.75
CA ILE A 250 -8.79 -16.80 14.92
C ILE A 250 -9.74 -16.21 13.88
N TYR A 251 -10.01 -14.91 13.98
CA TYR A 251 -10.72 -14.18 12.93
C TYR A 251 -9.77 -13.80 11.80
N MET A 252 -10.10 -14.21 10.57
CA MET A 252 -9.37 -13.86 9.36
C MET A 252 -10.37 -13.52 8.26
N ARG A 253 -10.16 -12.39 7.57
CA ARG A 253 -10.95 -12.00 6.41
C ARG A 253 -10.17 -12.31 5.13
N PRO A 254 -10.65 -13.24 4.29
CA PRO A 254 -10.04 -13.48 2.99
C PRO A 254 -10.44 -12.38 2.00
N ILE A 255 -9.63 -12.20 0.96
CA ILE A 255 -9.93 -11.36 -0.20
C ILE A 255 -9.83 -12.24 -1.44
N PHE A 256 -10.69 -11.99 -2.42
CA PHE A 256 -10.60 -12.61 -3.73
C PHE A 256 -10.01 -11.62 -4.72
N ILE A 257 -9.02 -12.07 -5.48
CA ILE A 257 -8.40 -11.27 -6.53
C ILE A 257 -9.05 -11.74 -7.84
N ILE A 258 -9.77 -10.85 -8.52
CA ILE A 258 -10.23 -11.11 -9.88
C ILE A 258 -9.00 -10.87 -10.77
N GLN A 259 -8.49 -11.95 -11.37
CA GLN A 259 -7.39 -11.92 -12.33
C GLN A 259 -7.91 -11.61 -13.72
#